data_AF-A0A962ZLR0-F1
#
_entry.id   AF-A0A962ZLR0-F1
#
_cell.length_a   1.000
_cell.length_b   1.000
_cell.length_c   1.000
_cell.angle_alpha   90.00
_cell.angle_beta   90.00
_cell.angle_gamma   90.00
#
_symmetry.space_group_name_H-M   'P 1'
#
loop_
_entity.id
_entity.type
_entity.pdbx_description
1 polymer ?
#
loop_
_entity_poly.entity_id
_entity_poly.type
_entity_poly.pdbx_seq_one_letter_code
_entity_poly.pdbx_strand_id
1 'polypeptide(L)' 'LERRDLGVGPALIVQGRRDTTVDWRYNLPFVQALFPASDVVYLADAGHQLANESAEIRQRYLSQVSEFLATRGIELGSRP' A
#
# COMPACT_ATOMS: atom_id res chain seq x y z
N LEU A 1 -10.02 15.34 11.27
CA LEU A 1 -10.41 13.99 10.80
C LEU A 1 -10.36 13.08 12.02
N GLU A 2 -11.52 12.62 12.49
CA GLU A 2 -11.58 11.75 13.67
C GLU A 2 -10.89 10.42 13.37
N ARG A 3 -10.02 9.97 14.27
CA ARG A 3 -9.34 8.68 14.18
C ARG A 3 -10.31 7.59 14.63
N ARG A 4 -11.19 7.16 13.72
CA ARG A 4 -12.11 6.05 13.95
C ARG A 4 -12.09 5.09 12.78
N ASP A 5 -12.33 3.83 13.08
CA ASP A 5 -12.55 2.78 12.09
C ASP A 5 -13.68 3.19 11.14
N LEU A 6 -13.41 3.10 9.83
CA LEU A 6 -14.39 3.40 8.79
C LEU A 6 -15.36 2.23 8.54
N GLY A 7 -15.10 1.03 9.07
CA GLY A 7 -15.96 -0.14 8.91
C GLY A 7 -15.93 -0.76 7.50
N VAL A 8 -14.90 -0.44 6.71
CA VAL A 8 -14.74 -0.91 5.32
C VAL A 8 -13.72 -2.04 5.18
N GLY A 9 -13.17 -2.50 6.31
CA GLY A 9 -12.18 -3.58 6.37
C GLY A 9 -10.73 -3.12 6.16
N PRO A 10 -9.78 -4.08 6.22
CA PRO A 10 -8.34 -3.82 6.15
C PRO A 10 -7.87 -3.45 4.74
N ALA A 11 -6.81 -2.66 4.65
CA ALA A 11 -6.22 -2.16 3.41
C ALA A 11 -4.76 -2.58 3.18
N LEU A 12 -4.42 -2.70 1.89
CA LEU A 12 -3.11 -2.65 1.24
C LEU A 12 -2.41 -1.29 1.31
N ILE A 13 -1.51 -1.00 2.27
CA ILE A 13 -0.74 0.24 2.24
C ILE A 13 0.66 -0.02 1.69
N VAL A 14 0.99 0.55 0.53
CA VAL A 14 2.33 0.46 -0.07
C VAL A 14 3.02 1.82 0.04
N GLN A 15 4.16 1.89 0.72
CA GLN A 15 4.86 3.15 1.01
C GLN A 15 6.33 3.11 0.56
N GLY A 16 6.71 4.05 -0.31
CA GLY A 16 8.11 4.35 -0.60
C GLY A 16 8.79 5.08 0.56
N ARG A 17 9.94 4.60 1.03
CA ARG A 17 10.66 5.21 2.16
C ARG A 17 11.51 6.41 1.77
N ARG A 18 11.78 6.61 0.49
CA ARG A 18 12.46 7.81 -0.06
C ARG A 18 11.45 8.88 -0.47
N ASP A 19 10.17 8.70 -0.15
CA ASP A 19 9.15 9.72 -0.33
C ASP A 19 9.47 10.94 0.55
N THR A 20 9.71 12.07 -0.12
CA THR A 20 9.92 13.39 0.49
C THR A 20 8.74 14.33 0.26
N THR A 21 7.70 13.88 -0.44
CA THR A 21 6.51 14.67 -0.79
C THR A 21 5.41 14.47 0.25
N VAL A 22 5.23 13.23 0.73
CA VAL A 22 4.28 12.89 1.78
C VAL A 22 5.02 12.59 3.07
N ASP A 23 4.61 13.23 4.17
CA ASP A 23 5.06 12.85 5.51
C ASP A 23 4.38 11.54 5.94
N TRP A 24 4.90 10.43 5.41
CA TRP A 24 4.37 9.11 5.65
C TRP A 24 4.52 8.68 7.11
N ARG A 25 5.53 9.21 7.84
CA ARG A 25 5.73 8.89 9.26
C ARG A 25 4.60 9.46 10.10
N TYR A 26 4.11 10.64 9.74
CA TYR A 26 2.93 11.23 10.37
C TYR A 26 1.62 10.60 9.88
N ASN A 27 1.49 10.33 8.57
CA ASN A 27 0.23 9.89 7.96
C ASN A 27 -0.08 8.41 8.18
N LEU A 28 0.91 7.50 8.22
CA LEU A 28 0.67 6.07 8.37
C LEU A 28 -0.13 5.72 9.63
N PRO A 29 0.20 6.24 10.83
CA PRO A 29 -0.62 5.99 12.03
C PRO A 29 -2.06 6.47 11.87
N PHE A 30 -2.29 7.55 11.10
CA PHE A 30 -3.63 8.05 10.84
C PHE A 30 -4.41 7.10 9.92
N VAL A 31 -3.78 6.62 8.84
CA VAL A 31 -4.39 5.64 7.93
C VAL A 31 -4.68 4.33 8.64
N GLN A 32 -3.76 3.83 9.47
CA GLN A 32 -3.96 2.60 10.25
C GLN A 32 -5.10 2.71 11.26
N ALA A 33 -5.39 3.91 11.77
CA ALA A 33 -6.56 4.13 12.63
C ALA A 33 -7.89 4.12 11.85
N LEU A 34 -7.88 4.54 10.58
CA LEU A 34 -9.05 4.51 9.70
C LEU A 34 -9.35 3.10 9.15
N PHE A 35 -8.31 2.30 8.92
CA PHE A 35 -8.38 0.94 8.38
C PHE A 35 -7.68 -0.04 9.34
N PRO A 36 -8.32 -0.47 10.42
CA PRO A 36 -7.74 -1.43 11.36
C PRO A 36 -7.35 -2.74 10.65
N ALA A 37 -6.32 -3.42 11.18
CA ALA A 37 -5.76 -4.66 10.63
C ALA A 37 -5.21 -4.54 9.18
N SER A 38 -4.84 -3.33 8.76
CA SER A 38 -4.15 -3.10 7.47
C SER A 38 -2.69 -3.52 7.50
N ASP A 39 -2.22 -4.04 6.37
CA ASP A 39 -0.83 -4.39 6.14
C ASP A 39 -0.07 -3.20 5.52
N VAL A 40 1.18 -3.00 5.93
CA VAL A 40 2.06 -1.96 5.38
C VAL A 40 3.27 -2.59 4.74
N VAL A 41 3.42 -2.41 3.42
CA VAL A 41 4.59 -2.80 2.64
C VAL A 41 5.48 -1.59 2.43
N TYR A 42 6.69 -1.65 2.99
CA TYR A 42 7.70 -0.61 2.79
C TYR A 42 8.62 -0.95 1.63
N LEU A 43 8.78 0.01 0.72
CA LEU A 43 9.74 -0.04 -0.39
C LEU A 43 10.92 0.86 -0.03
N ALA A 44 12.04 0.26 0.36
CA ALA A 44 13.21 0.99 0.85
C ALA A 44 13.76 2.01 -0.15
N ASP A 45 13.73 1.65 -1.43
CA ASP A 45 14.35 2.40 -2.52
C ASP A 45 13.40 3.32 -3.30
N ALA A 46 12.09 3.22 -3.04
CA ALA A 46 11.07 3.93 -3.79
C ALA A 46 10.73 5.30 -3.18
N GLY A 47 10.43 6.27 -4.05
CA GLY A 47 9.92 7.58 -3.72
C GLY A 47 8.39 7.65 -3.72
N HIS A 48 7.87 8.85 -4.01
CA HIS A 48 6.43 9.15 -3.96
C HIS A 48 5.64 8.48 -5.10
N GLN A 49 6.15 8.56 -6.33
CA GLN A 49 5.43 8.10 -7.52
C GLN A 49 5.79 6.64 -7.86
N LEU A 50 5.22 5.69 -7.11
CA LEU A 50 5.52 4.26 -7.28
C LEU A 50 5.32 3.73 -8.71
N ALA A 51 4.37 4.29 -9.47
CA ALA A 51 4.12 3.89 -10.86
C ALA A 51 5.27 4.25 -11.83
N ASN A 52 6.09 5.25 -11.47
CA ASN A 52 7.23 5.74 -12.22
C ASN A 52 8.56 5.15 -11.72
N GLU A 53 8.52 4.26 -10.74
CA GLU A 53 9.70 3.54 -10.26
C GLU A 53 10.15 2.46 -11.25
N SER A 54 11.33 1.90 -10.97
CA SER A 54 11.93 0.85 -11.79
C SER A 54 11.00 -0.37 -11.95
N ALA A 55 11.20 -1.14 -13.03
CA ALA A 55 10.40 -2.35 -13.28
C ALA A 55 10.49 -3.35 -12.12
N GLU A 56 11.66 -3.45 -11.49
CA GLU A 56 11.94 -4.32 -10.34
C GLU A 56 11.14 -3.89 -9.11
N ILE A 57 11.12 -2.59 -8.79
CA ILE A 57 10.32 -2.03 -7.68
C ILE A 57 8.82 -2.27 -7.96
N ARG A 58 8.38 -2.03 -9.20
CA ARG A 58 6.98 -2.24 -9.60
C ARG A 58 6.57 -3.68 -9.48
N GLN A 59 7.38 -4.61 -9.98
CA GLN A 59 7.11 -6.04 -9.86
C GLN A 59 6.98 -6.47 -8.39
N ARG A 60 7.85 -5.96 -7.53
CA ARG A 60 7.85 -6.27 -6.09
C ARG A 60 6.55 -5.83 -5.38
N TYR A 61 6.07 -4.62 -5.61
CA TYR A 61 4.83 -4.20 -4.94
C TYR A 61 3.58 -4.76 -5.63
N LEU A 62 3.61 -4.97 -6.95
CA LEU A 62 2.49 -5.56 -7.67
C LEU A 62 2.25 -7.02 -7.25
N SER A 63 3.30 -7.80 -6.95
CA SER A 63 3.11 -9.15 -6.41
C SER A 63 2.39 -9.13 -5.06
N GLN A 64 2.72 -8.16 -4.19
CA GLN A 64 2.05 -7.98 -2.89
C GLN A 64 0.58 -7.55 -3.06
N VAL A 65 0.30 -6.68 -4.04
CA VAL A 65 -1.08 -6.29 -4.38
C VAL A 65 -1.87 -7.49 -4.88
N SER A 66 -1.31 -8.29 -5.79
CA SER A 66 -1.97 -9.50 -6.30
C SER A 66 -2.26 -10.50 -5.19
N GLU A 67 -1.32 -10.74 -4.28
CA GLU A 67 -1.51 -11.62 -3.13
C GLU A 67 -2.59 -11.12 -2.17
N PHE A 68 -2.56 -9.83 -1.84
CA PHE A 68 -3.57 -9.20 -0.98
C PHE A 68 -4.99 -9.30 -1.55
N LEU A 69 -5.14 -9.17 -2.87
CA LEU A 69 -6.42 -9.31 -3.56
C LEU A 69 -6.86 -10.77 -3.62
N ALA A 70 -5.94 -11.70 -3.94
CA ALA A 70 -6.22 -13.13 -4.01
C ALA A 70 -6.70 -13.68 -2.66
N THR A 71 -6.08 -13.28 -1.55
CA THR A 71 -6.53 -13.65 -0.19
C THR A 71 -7.93 -13.14 0.15
N ARG A 72 -8.46 -12.18 -0.62
CA ARG A 72 -9.82 -11.63 -0.51
C ARG A 72 -10.75 -12.13 -1.62
N GLY A 73 -10.35 -13.16 -2.36
CA GLY A 73 -11.14 -13.74 -3.45
C GLY A 73 -11.23 -12.87 -4.70
N ILE A 74 -10.34 -11.87 -4.84
CA ILE A 74 -10.25 -11.01 -6.01
C ILE A 74 -9.04 -11.47 -6.83
N GLU A 75 -9.29 -12.19 -7.91
CA GLU A 75 -8.24 -12.59 -8.84
C GLU A 75 -7.99 -11.46 -9.84
N LEU A 76 -6.77 -10.93 -9.83
CA LEU A 76 -6.28 -10.14 -10.96
C LEU A 76 -5.99 -11.12 -12.09
N GLY A 77 -6.94 -11.25 -13.02
CA GLY A 77 -6.72 -12.06 -14.22
C GLY A 77 -5.39 -11.71 -14.89
N SER A 78 -4.70 -12.71 -15.42
CA SER A 78 -3.53 -12.48 -16.28
C SER A 78 -3.95 -11.54 -17.40
N ARG A 79 -3.40 -10.33 -17.46
CA ARG A 79 -3.64 -9.45 -18.63
C ARG A 79 -3.26 -10.24 -19.90
N PRO A 80 -4.05 -10.12 -20.98
CA PRO A 80 -3.69 -10.70 -22.28
C PRO A 80 -2.38 -10.13 -22.82
#